data_AF-A0A1I5N6A2-F1
#
_entry.id   AF-A0A1I5N6A2-F1
#
_cell.length_a   1.000
_cell.length_b   1.000
_cell.length_c   1.000
_cell.angle_alpha   90.00
_cell.angle_beta   90.00
_cell.angle_gamma   90.00
#
_symmetry.space_group_name_H-M   'P 1'
#
loop_
_entity.id
_entity.type
_entity.pdbx_description
1 polymer ?
#
loop_
_entity_poly.entity_id
_entity_poly.type
_entity_poly.pdbx_seq_one_letter_code
_entity_poly.pdbx_strand_id
1 'polypeptide(L)'
;MTTQHLNEPPFDVSFDVDGKRVIYLDCRNALTCSKETFAAMNGVSTDTVIAWMQSGTIPSVKMGRPRFVHLAQIRTDLAKGKTIFAQGDYVDE
;
A
#
# COMPACT_ATOMS: atom_id res chain seq x y z
N MET A 1 -13.11 -20.37 -22.62
CA MET A 1 -12.46 -19.29 -21.85
C MET A 1 -11.16 -18.96 -22.54
N THR A 2 -11.08 -17.81 -23.21
CA THR A 2 -9.90 -17.39 -23.98
C THR A 2 -8.84 -16.89 -22.99
N THR A 3 -7.70 -17.57 -22.90
CA THR A 3 -6.55 -17.12 -22.12
C THR A 3 -6.02 -15.83 -22.74
N GLN A 4 -6.29 -14.69 -22.11
CA GLN A 4 -5.77 -13.41 -22.53
C GLN A 4 -4.30 -13.34 -22.13
N HIS A 5 -3.40 -13.38 -23.11
CA HIS A 5 -1.98 -13.23 -22.89
C HIS A 5 -1.71 -11.75 -22.58
N LEU A 6 -1.52 -11.43 -21.30
CA LEU A 6 -1.09 -10.10 -20.87
C LEU A 6 0.39 -9.97 -21.26
N ASN A 7 0.75 -8.89 -21.97
CA ASN A 7 2.13 -8.64 -22.41
C ASN A 7 3.08 -8.41 -21.24
N GLU A 8 2.56 -7.93 -20.11
CA GLU A 8 3.28 -7.81 -18.85
C GLU A 8 2.47 -8.48 -17.74
N PRO A 9 3.11 -9.32 -16.90
CA PRO A 9 2.43 -9.91 -15.76
C PRO A 9 2.00 -8.80 -14.78
N PRO A 10 0.84 -8.92 -14.13
CA PRO A 10 0.35 -7.91 -13.16
C PRO A 10 1.19 -7.84 -11.87
N PHE A 11 2.30 -8.56 -11.81
CA PHE A 11 3.26 -8.64 -10.72
C PHE A 11 4.66 -8.79 -11.30
N ASP A 12 5.66 -8.21 -10.63
CA ASP A 12 7.05 -8.38 -11.03
C ASP A 12 7.46 -9.85 -10.89
N VAL A 13 7.88 -10.43 -12.01
CA VAL A 13 8.43 -11.78 -12.07
C VAL A 13 9.93 -11.65 -12.03
N SER A 14 10.57 -12.24 -11.02
CA SER A 14 12.03 -12.38 -10.96
C SER A 14 12.41 -13.85 -10.79
N PHE A 15 13.71 -14.10 -10.74
CA PHE A 15 14.28 -15.41 -10.49
C PHE A 15 15.08 -15.35 -9.19
N ASP A 16 14.91 -16.36 -8.34
CA ASP A 16 15.76 -16.54 -7.16
C ASP A 16 17.18 -16.98 -7.58
N VAL A 17 18.11 -17.08 -6.63
CA VAL A 17 19.50 -17.53 -6.82
C VAL A 17 19.59 -18.93 -7.45
N ASP A 18 18.55 -19.76 -7.26
CA ASP A 18 18.43 -21.10 -7.86
C ASP A 18 17.81 -21.10 -9.27
N GLY A 19 17.51 -19.92 -9.84
CA GLY A 19 16.85 -19.80 -11.15
C GLY A 19 15.37 -20.19 -11.15
N LYS A 20 14.77 -20.41 -9.97
CA LYS A 20 13.33 -20.65 -9.84
C LYS A 20 12.59 -19.35 -10.08
N ARG A 21 11.53 -19.40 -10.89
CA ARG A 21 10.60 -18.28 -11.06
C ARG A 21 9.95 -17.98 -9.72
N VAL A 22 10.20 -16.79 -9.18
CA VAL A 22 9.58 -16.33 -7.93
C VAL A 22 8.72 -15.13 -8.24
N ILE A 23 7.50 -15.18 -7.73
CA ILE A 23 6.62 -14.02 -7.68
C ILE A 23 7.08 -13.25 -6.45
N TYR A 24 7.91 -12.23 -6.66
CA TYR A 24 8.15 -11.27 -5.58
C TYR A 24 6.86 -10.47 -5.47
N LEU A 25 6.18 -10.64 -4.33
CA LEU A 25 5.23 -9.64 -3.90
C LEU A 25 6.09 -8.42 -3.52
N ASP A 26 6.52 -7.66 -4.52
CA ASP A 26 7.34 -6.49 -4.31
C ASP A 26 6.58 -5.60 -3.34
N CYS A 27 7.17 -5.33 -2.17
CA CYS A 27 6.58 -4.42 -1.20
C CYS A 27 6.39 -3.03 -1.81
N ARG A 28 7.16 -2.67 -2.84
CA ARG A 28 6.96 -1.46 -3.66
C ARG A 28 5.69 -1.50 -4.51
N ASN A 29 5.15 -2.70 -4.78
CA ASN A 29 3.89 -2.89 -5.49
C ASN A 29 2.74 -3.39 -4.59
N ALA A 30 2.95 -3.47 -3.28
CA ALA A 30 1.88 -3.77 -2.34
C ALA A 30 0.80 -2.68 -2.39
N LEU A 31 -0.46 -3.10 -2.54
CA LEU A 31 -1.60 -2.18 -2.55
C LEU A 31 -1.90 -1.64 -1.15
N THR A 32 -1.65 -2.45 -0.12
CA THR A 32 -1.89 -2.13 1.28
C THR A 32 -0.78 -2.69 2.17
N CYS A 33 -0.67 -2.16 3.39
CA CYS A 33 0.18 -2.75 4.44
C CYS A 33 -0.48 -2.62 5.82
N SER A 34 0.03 -3.37 6.79
CA SER A 34 -0.41 -3.24 8.18
C SER A 34 0.06 -1.91 8.79
N LYS A 35 -0.65 -1.46 9.82
CA LYS A 35 -0.30 -0.24 10.56
C LYS A 35 1.08 -0.33 11.21
N GLU A 36 1.49 -1.53 11.65
CA GLU A 36 2.80 -1.80 12.23
C GLU A 36 3.92 -1.67 11.19
N THR A 37 3.73 -2.24 9.99
CA THR A 37 4.68 -2.08 8.89
C THR A 37 4.79 -0.61 8.48
N PHE A 38 3.66 0.10 8.37
CA PHE A 38 3.67 1.52 8.04
C PHE A 38 4.36 2.37 9.10
N ALA A 39 4.15 2.06 10.38
CA ALA A 39 4.82 2.70 11.51
C ALA A 39 6.34 2.50 11.42
N ALA A 40 6.78 1.27 11.17
CA ALA A 40 8.20 0.93 11.01
C ALA A 40 8.84 1.67 9.81
N MET A 41 8.14 1.77 8.67
CA MET A 41 8.64 2.50 7.49
C MET A 41 8.85 4.00 7.76
N ASN A 42 8.02 4.60 8.61
CA ASN A 42 8.06 6.04 8.90
C ASN A 42 8.80 6.38 10.19
N GLY A 43 9.27 5.39 10.96
CA GLY A 43 9.93 5.62 12.25
C GLY A 43 9.00 6.24 13.31
N VAL A 44 7.71 5.92 13.28
CA VAL A 44 6.69 6.42 14.24
C VAL A 44 6.07 5.28 15.03
N SER A 45 5.26 5.59 16.04
CA SER A 45 4.51 4.56 16.78
C SER A 45 3.28 4.10 16.00
N THR A 46 2.83 2.88 16.27
CA THR A 46 1.59 2.35 15.71
C THR A 46 0.38 3.21 16.09
N ASP A 47 0.34 3.78 17.30
CA ASP A 47 -0.74 4.64 17.76
C ASP A 47 -0.83 5.94 16.95
N THR A 48 0.32 6.52 16.56
CA THR A 48 0.35 7.67 15.66
C THR A 48 -0.28 7.33 14.30
N VAL A 49 0.04 6.15 13.74
CA VAL A 49 -0.56 5.69 12.48
C VAL A 49 -2.06 5.49 12.64
N ILE A 50 -2.52 4.90 13.75
CA ILE A 50 -3.95 4.75 14.04
C ILE A 50 -4.65 6.11 14.10
N ALA A 51 -4.06 7.10 14.77
CA ALA A 51 -4.61 8.45 14.84
C ALA A 51 -4.69 9.11 13.45
N TRP A 52 -3.69 8.93 12.59
CA TRP A 52 -3.72 9.40 11.20
C TRP A 52 -4.82 8.72 10.38
N MET A 53 -5.02 7.42 10.55
CA MET A 53 -6.10 6.70 9.86
C MET A 53 -7.49 7.15 10.35
N GLN A 54 -7.65 7.38 11.65
CA GLN A 54 -8.92 7.81 12.25
C GLN A 54 -9.29 9.25 11.88
N SER A 55 -8.30 10.13 11.80
CA SER A 55 -8.47 11.54 11.40
C SER A 55 -8.57 11.74 9.89
N GLY A 56 -8.46 10.66 9.10
CA GLY A 56 -8.40 10.75 7.64
C GLY A 56 -7.16 11.50 7.14
N THR A 57 -6.07 11.50 7.89
CA THR A 57 -4.78 12.09 7.46
C THR A 57 -4.09 11.20 6.43
N ILE A 58 -4.18 9.87 6.58
CA ILE A 58 -3.66 8.91 5.60
C ILE A 58 -4.79 8.00 5.09
N PRO A 59 -4.77 7.59 3.82
CA PRO A 59 -5.80 6.74 3.27
C PRO A 59 -5.70 5.33 3.86
N SER A 60 -6.85 4.73 4.12
CA SER A 60 -6.93 3.40 4.70
C SER A 60 -8.12 2.62 4.16
N VAL A 61 -7.99 1.29 4.14
CA VAL A 61 -9.04 0.38 3.65
C VAL A 61 -9.43 -0.56 4.77
N LYS A 62 -10.74 -0.70 5.00
CA LYS A 62 -11.29 -1.69 5.93
C LYS A 62 -11.51 -3.00 5.19
N MET A 63 -10.85 -4.06 5.64
CA MET A 63 -11.02 -5.40 5.07
C MET A 63 -11.61 -6.31 6.15
N GLY A 64 -12.94 -6.41 6.19
CA GLY A 64 -13.65 -7.07 7.27
C GLY A 64 -13.53 -6.30 8.59
N ARG A 65 -12.87 -6.89 9.59
CA ARG A 65 -12.60 -6.26 10.89
C ARG A 65 -11.34 -5.37 10.90
N PRO A 66 -10.16 -5.83 10.43
CA PRO A 66 -8.96 -4.98 10.42
C PRO A 66 -9.04 -3.84 9.40
N ARG A 67 -8.31 -2.77 9.69
CA ARG A 67 -8.08 -1.64 8.77
C ARG A 67 -6.58 -1.61 8.40
N PHE A 68 -6.30 -1.45 7.12
CA PHE A 68 -4.96 -1.43 6.53
C PHE A 68 -4.67 -0.05 5.96
N VAL A 69 -3.39 0.31 5.86
CA VAL A 69 -2.97 1.55 5.18
C VAL A 69 -3.02 1.33 3.66
N HIS A 70 -3.61 2.27 2.92
CA HIS A 70 -3.80 2.16 1.48
C HIS A 70 -2.59 2.74 0.72
N LEU A 71 -1.54 1.93 0.58
CA LEU A 71 -0.28 2.35 -0.06
C LEU A 71 -0.45 2.77 -1.52
N ALA A 72 -1.33 2.12 -2.28
CA ALA A 72 -1.59 2.49 -3.67
C ALA A 72 -2.12 3.93 -3.81
N GLN A 73 -3.00 4.36 -2.90
CA GLN A 73 -3.51 5.73 -2.88
C GLN A 73 -2.41 6.72 -2.51
N ILE A 74 -1.60 6.42 -1.48
CA ILE A 74 -0.46 7.26 -1.09
C ILE A 74 0.49 7.45 -2.27
N ARG A 75 0.86 6.35 -2.95
CA ARG A 75 1.74 6.39 -4.14
C ARG A 75 1.14 7.26 -5.25
N THR A 76 -0.16 7.12 -5.49
CA THR A 76 -0.87 7.91 -6.51
C THR A 76 -0.86 9.40 -6.17
N ASP A 77 -1.10 9.76 -4.91
CA ASP A 77 -1.11 11.16 -4.50
C ASP A 77 0.28 11.79 -4.51
N LEU A 78 1.30 11.05 -4.08
CA LEU A 78 2.71 11.44 -4.23
C LEU A 78 3.08 11.64 -5.70
N ALA A 79 2.66 10.74 -6.59
CA ALA A 79 2.91 10.86 -8.03
C ALA A 79 2.20 12.07 -8.67
N LYS A 80 1.06 12.51 -8.10
CA LYS A 80 0.38 13.75 -8.48
C LYS A 80 1.05 15.00 -7.91
N GLY A 81 2.12 14.87 -7.13
CA GLY A 81 2.86 15.98 -6.53
C GLY A 81 2.33 16.42 -5.17
N LYS A 82 1.47 15.63 -4.51
CA LYS A 82 1.06 15.91 -3.12
C LYS A 82 2.27 15.74 -2.21
N THR A 83 2.60 16.78 -1.46
CA THR A 83 3.75 16.79 -0.55
C THR A 83 3.35 16.78 0.92
N ILE A 84 2.09 17.08 1.22
CA ILE A 84 1.56 17.18 2.59
C ILE A 84 0.27 16.36 2.65
N PHE A 85 0.18 15.50 3.67
CA PHE A 85 -1.02 14.77 4.04
C PHE A 85 -1.57 15.39 5.32
N ALA A 86 -2.78 15.92 5.27
CA ALA A 86 -3.41 16.66 6.35
C ALA A 86 -4.68 15.95 6.84
N GLN A 87 -5.04 16.22 8.09
CA GLN A 87 -6.30 15.76 8.66
C GLN A 87 -7.48 16.18 7.77
N GLY A 88 -8.38 15.25 7.49
CA GLY A 88 -9.52 15.49 6.61
C GLY A 88 -9.34 15.01 5.17
N ASP A 89 -8.11 14.78 4.71
CA ASP A 89 -7.81 14.44 3.30
C ASP A 89 -8.47 13.14 2.81
N TYR A 90 -8.74 12.21 3.73
CA TYR A 90 -9.28 10.87 3.46
C TYR A 90 -10.38 10.51 4.46
N VAL A 91 -11.12 11.49 4.96
CA VAL A 91 -12.37 11.21 5.67
C VAL A 91 -13.31 10.58 4.65
N ASP A 92 -13.75 9.35 4.94
CA ASP A 92 -14.75 8.63 4.13
C ASP A 92 -15.96 9.58 3.90
N GLU A 93 -16.43 9.68 2.64
CA GLU A 93 -17.78 10.18 2.31
C GLU A 93 -18.84 9.22 2.87
#